data_AF-A0A944HQM0-F1
#
_entry.id   AF-A0A944HQM0-F1
#
_cell.length_a   1.000
_cell.length_b   1.000
_cell.length_c   1.000
_cell.angle_alpha   90.00
_cell.angle_beta   90.00
_cell.angle_gamma   90.00
#
_symmetry.space_group_name_H-M   'P 1'
#
loop_
_entity.id
_entity.type
_entity.pdbx_description
1 polymer ?
#
loop_
_entity_poly.entity_id
_entity_poly.type
_entity_poly.pdbx_seq_one_letter_code
_entity_poly.pdbx_strand_id
1 'polypeptide(L)'
;MSDFDAIDSLLAAVGPEAELPAPERRRELRERAQLSKAQVARALGVSPSTVAAWESSRDPSGETRTKYAYLLDGLAAKFAAETEPQPAPAAEPTAPPAGGPTADGPSPEPGEEGGDEVEVLAVPEPCVLCGRPARHRVAGFAQHLHPADCQTTTAAAPPATPGPPEAPQAGKPATSTSRPSGRSQGPARRAFQEPSGPADLIGQAVRAALAEHQGDVEAATATLLKRAIPDAMRLLDETRKGARYDIVAHPWIPDILKKQTSRGADQIWEARPKWTRSELPPGLHEVTALDINGAYLSALKTHLPLGQLEHSAGLAHDRRRAGVHLITPPAWDHEAVLPNPIGHRDEPGPLWVTEPTLRLLLRVSGPKYGLCEPPEIHESYTSGATENLLEKFRTVLKDARDVAIEQGDEVTLEYVKAMYSKFVSTMGESNYNRELYRPDWMHIIRSQAFANLWLKALKAHDEGLAVVRAMGTDELHVTGDWRRVFPEGRGVTEVKVKDTYTAGTEHTGAAGEEE
;
A
#
# COMPACT_ATOMS: atom_id res chain seq x y z
N MET A 1 -19.89 14.39 48.73
CA MET A 1 -18.77 15.32 48.54
C MET A 1 -18.41 15.78 49.93
N SER A 2 -17.23 15.39 50.40
CA SER A 2 -16.80 15.71 51.77
C SER A 2 -16.33 17.16 51.83
N ASP A 3 -16.36 17.78 53.00
CA ASP A 3 -15.85 19.15 53.22
C ASP A 3 -14.37 19.28 52.82
N PHE A 4 -13.62 18.16 52.81
CA PHE A 4 -12.24 18.09 52.33
C PHE A 4 -12.13 18.24 50.80
N ASP A 5 -13.10 17.75 50.01
CA ASP A 5 -13.08 17.93 48.54
C ASP A 5 -13.21 19.41 48.14
N ALA A 6 -13.97 20.18 48.93
CA ALA A 6 -14.14 21.62 48.73
C ALA A 6 -12.89 22.40 49.14
N ILE A 7 -12.20 21.97 50.21
CA ILE A 7 -10.94 22.55 50.66
C ILE A 7 -9.81 22.23 49.68
N ASP A 8 -9.72 20.99 49.18
CA ASP A 8 -8.74 20.58 48.18
C ASP A 8 -8.95 21.32 46.85
N SER A 9 -10.20 21.58 46.46
CA SER A 9 -10.53 22.42 45.29
C SER A 9 -10.09 23.87 45.47
N LEU A 10 -10.21 24.43 46.68
CA LEU A 10 -9.73 25.78 47.02
C LEU A 10 -8.20 25.85 47.05
N LEU A 11 -7.52 24.84 47.58
CA LEU A 11 -6.05 24.78 47.61
C LEU A 11 -5.44 24.60 46.21
N ALA A 12 -6.07 23.78 45.35
CA ALA A 12 -5.67 23.65 43.95
C ALA A 12 -5.82 24.96 43.15
N ALA A 13 -6.76 25.83 43.53
CA ALA A 13 -6.96 27.14 42.92
C ALA A 13 -5.92 28.20 43.34
N VAL A 14 -5.09 27.94 44.36
CA VAL A 14 -4.08 28.88 44.89
C VAL A 14 -2.66 28.58 44.36
N GLY A 15 -2.49 27.52 43.57
CA GLY A 15 -1.21 27.22 42.90
C GLY A 15 -0.88 28.21 41.76
N PRO A 16 0.41 28.46 41.46
CA PRO A 16 0.79 29.34 40.36
C PRO A 16 0.32 28.73 39.02
N GLU A 17 -0.61 29.42 38.35
CA GLU A 17 -1.06 29.03 37.02
C GLU A 17 0.05 29.27 35.99
N ALA A 18 0.26 28.32 35.08
CA ALA A 18 1.21 28.49 34.00
C ALA A 18 0.83 29.72 33.16
N GLU A 19 1.80 30.61 32.92
CA GLU A 19 1.59 31.79 32.08
C GLU A 19 1.36 31.34 30.63
N LEU A 20 0.35 31.93 29.99
CA LEU A 20 0.04 31.67 28.59
C LEU A 20 0.31 32.92 27.76
N PRO A 21 0.90 32.78 26.55
CA PRO A 21 1.05 33.90 25.63
C PRO A 21 -0.32 34.40 25.15
N ALA A 22 -0.37 35.57 24.51
CA ALA A 22 -1.61 36.15 23.96
C ALA A 22 -2.29 35.19 22.94
N PRO A 23 -3.63 35.17 22.83
CA PRO A 23 -4.36 34.23 21.96
C PRO A 23 -3.86 34.17 20.51
N GLU A 24 -3.52 35.31 19.93
CA GLU A 24 -2.98 35.44 18.58
C GLU A 24 -1.63 34.72 18.45
N ARG A 25 -0.78 34.85 19.49
CA ARG A 25 0.52 34.17 19.54
C ARG A 25 0.37 32.66 19.69
N ARG A 26 -0.65 32.19 20.43
CA ARG A 26 -0.98 30.75 20.52
C ARG A 26 -1.32 30.18 19.15
N ARG A 27 -2.18 30.90 18.41
CA ARG A 27 -2.59 30.56 17.05
C ARG A 27 -1.38 30.55 16.09
N GLU A 28 -0.55 31.60 16.14
CA GLU A 28 0.64 31.71 15.30
C GLU A 28 1.62 30.55 15.53
N LEU A 29 1.93 30.22 16.79
CA LEU A 29 2.81 29.09 17.14
C LEU A 29 2.25 27.78 16.60
N ARG A 30 0.94 27.55 16.74
CA ARG A 30 0.27 26.36 16.22
C ARG A 30 0.33 26.29 14.70
N GLU A 31 0.04 27.39 14.00
CA GLU A 31 0.02 27.46 12.54
C GLU A 31 1.42 27.34 11.94
N ARG A 32 2.42 27.98 12.56
CA ARG A 32 3.83 27.83 12.18
C ARG A 32 4.34 26.40 12.38
N ALA A 33 3.81 25.68 13.37
CA ALA A 33 4.06 24.26 13.58
C ALA A 33 3.24 23.33 12.67
N GLN A 34 2.39 23.89 11.79
CA GLN A 34 1.46 23.16 10.93
C GLN A 34 0.54 22.21 11.71
N LEU A 35 0.23 22.53 12.97
CA LEU A 35 -0.69 21.77 13.81
C LEU A 35 -2.13 22.26 13.60
N SER A 36 -3.05 21.34 13.36
CA SER A 36 -4.49 21.64 13.34
C SER A 36 -5.03 21.79 14.77
N LYS A 37 -6.10 22.57 14.93
CA LYS A 37 -6.82 22.67 16.23
C LYS A 37 -7.28 21.29 16.74
N ALA A 38 -7.59 20.36 15.83
CA ALA A 38 -7.99 19.00 16.19
C ALA A 38 -6.84 18.15 16.74
N GLN A 39 -5.62 18.30 16.20
CA GLN A 39 -4.43 17.61 16.73
C GLN A 39 -4.09 18.10 18.14
N VAL A 40 -4.11 19.42 18.36
CA VAL A 40 -3.91 20.02 19.69
C VAL A 40 -5.00 19.57 20.66
N ALA A 41 -6.26 19.58 20.23
CA ALA A 41 -7.39 19.16 21.04
C ALA A 41 -7.27 17.69 21.49
N ARG A 42 -6.90 16.79 20.57
CA ARG A 42 -6.69 15.36 20.87
C ARG A 42 -5.55 15.14 21.88
N ALA A 43 -4.43 15.84 21.72
CA ALA A 43 -3.29 15.73 22.64
C ALA A 43 -3.64 16.21 24.06
N LEU A 44 -4.56 17.17 24.17
CA LEU A 44 -4.98 17.78 25.43
C LEU A 44 -6.27 17.18 26.02
N GLY A 45 -6.90 16.22 25.33
CA GLY A 45 -8.15 15.60 25.77
C GLY A 45 -9.37 16.53 25.73
N VAL A 46 -9.37 17.55 24.85
CA VAL A 46 -10.46 18.53 24.70
C VAL A 46 -11.04 18.51 23.28
N SER A 47 -12.05 19.35 23.02
CA SER A 47 -12.65 19.47 21.68
C SER A 47 -11.94 20.53 20.82
N PRO A 48 -11.98 20.42 19.48
CA PRO A 48 -11.39 21.43 18.58
C PRO A 48 -12.00 22.83 18.74
N SER A 49 -13.29 22.93 19.11
CA SER A 49 -13.94 24.20 19.40
C SER A 49 -13.44 24.82 20.71
N THR A 50 -13.04 23.99 21.69
CA THR A 50 -12.38 24.45 22.92
C THR A 50 -11.03 25.10 22.62
N VAL A 51 -10.21 24.48 21.76
CA VAL A 51 -8.93 25.08 21.31
C VAL A 51 -9.17 26.34 20.49
N ALA A 52 -10.21 26.37 19.64
CA ALA A 52 -10.59 27.59 18.93
C ALA A 52 -10.94 28.74 19.87
N ALA A 53 -11.66 28.46 20.96
CA ALA A 53 -11.97 29.46 21.98
C ALA A 53 -10.74 29.94 22.74
N TRP A 54 -9.75 29.06 22.97
CA TRP A 54 -8.48 29.43 23.62
C TRP A 54 -7.59 30.35 22.77
N GLU A 55 -7.74 30.27 21.46
CA GLU A 55 -7.03 31.09 20.49
C GLU A 55 -7.78 32.38 20.11
N SER A 56 -8.95 32.63 20.70
CA SER A 56 -9.76 33.81 20.42
C SER A 56 -10.07 34.67 21.64
N SER A 57 -10.56 34.08 22.73
CA SER A 57 -11.23 34.89 23.78
C SER A 57 -11.32 34.25 25.16
N ARG A 58 -10.92 32.98 25.31
CA ARG A 58 -11.02 32.25 26.57
C ARG A 58 -9.67 31.67 26.96
N ASP A 59 -9.48 31.37 28.23
CA ASP A 59 -8.29 30.67 28.72
C ASP A 59 -8.65 29.28 29.25
N PRO A 60 -7.77 28.28 29.08
CA PRO A 60 -7.87 27.01 29.81
C PRO A 60 -7.60 27.22 31.29
N SER A 61 -8.08 26.27 32.11
CA SER A 61 -7.84 26.23 33.55
C SER A 61 -7.30 24.86 34.00
N GLY A 62 -6.70 24.83 35.18
CA GLY A 62 -6.20 23.62 35.82
C GLY A 62 -5.21 22.83 34.95
N GLU A 63 -5.33 21.50 34.96
CA GLU A 63 -4.38 20.60 34.29
C GLU A 63 -4.29 20.84 32.76
N THR A 64 -5.40 21.23 32.13
CA THR A 64 -5.41 21.53 30.68
C THR A 64 -4.61 22.80 30.36
N ARG A 65 -4.57 23.78 31.27
CA ARG A 65 -3.75 24.99 31.13
C ARG A 65 -2.27 24.65 31.14
N THR A 66 -1.84 23.82 32.09
CA THR A 66 -0.43 23.39 32.22
C THR A 66 0.03 22.62 30.98
N LYS A 67 -0.77 21.66 30.50
CA LYS A 67 -0.44 20.87 29.30
C LYS A 67 -0.38 21.75 28.04
N TYR A 68 -1.29 22.73 27.93
CA TYR A 68 -1.31 23.64 26.79
C TYR A 68 -0.13 24.63 26.82
N ALA A 69 0.21 25.17 27.98
CA ALA A 69 1.39 26.01 28.17
C ALA A 69 2.67 25.27 27.77
N TYR A 70 2.84 24.03 28.25
CA TYR A 70 3.98 23.18 27.91
C TYR A 70 4.15 22.96 26.40
N LEU A 71 3.04 22.72 25.69
CA LEU A 71 3.05 22.60 24.23
C LEU A 71 3.53 23.90 23.57
N LEU A 72 2.98 25.05 23.98
CA LEU A 72 3.31 26.36 23.39
C LEU A 72 4.75 26.77 23.66
N ASP A 73 5.26 26.52 24.86
CA ASP A 73 6.66 26.77 25.23
C ASP A 73 7.62 25.91 24.40
N GLY A 74 7.28 24.62 24.22
CA GLY A 74 8.05 23.72 23.37
C GLY A 74 8.09 24.16 21.90
N LEU A 75 6.98 24.69 21.37
CA LEU A 75 6.93 25.25 20.02
C LEU A 75 7.75 26.53 19.91
N ALA A 76 7.62 27.44 20.88
CA ALA A 76 8.37 28.69 20.91
C ALA A 76 9.89 28.45 20.99
N ALA A 77 10.33 27.52 21.83
CA ALA A 77 11.75 27.15 21.96
C ALA A 77 12.31 26.57 20.65
N LYS A 78 11.56 25.71 19.96
CA LYS A 78 11.97 25.17 18.65
C LYS A 78 12.13 26.27 17.60
N PHE A 79 11.18 27.19 17.51
CA PHE A 79 11.26 28.28 16.53
C PHE A 79 12.31 29.34 16.88
N ALA A 80 12.63 29.53 18.16
CA ALA A 80 13.73 30.38 18.58
C ALA A 80 15.09 29.78 18.18
N ALA A 81 15.29 28.47 18.37
CA ALA A 81 16.51 27.76 17.96
C ALA A 81 16.74 27.75 16.44
N GLU A 82 15.68 27.82 15.64
CA GLU A 82 15.77 27.94 14.17
C GLU A 82 16.11 29.36 13.68
N THR A 83 15.99 30.38 14.53
CA THR A 83 16.16 31.79 14.14
C THR A 83 17.57 32.34 14.47
N GLU A 84 18.42 31.58 15.15
CA GLU A 84 19.77 32.02 15.50
C GLU A 84 20.73 31.92 14.28
N PRO A 85 21.34 33.04 13.81
CA PRO A 85 22.06 33.06 12.55
C PRO A 85 23.46 32.42 12.66
N GLN A 86 23.67 31.36 11.87
CA GLN A 86 25.00 30.80 11.60
C GLN A 86 25.78 31.71 10.64
N PRO A 87 27.06 32.05 10.90
CA PRO A 87 27.80 33.02 10.09
C PRO A 87 28.09 32.47 8.68
N ALA A 88 27.77 33.27 7.68
CA ALA A 88 27.90 32.96 6.25
C ALA A 88 29.37 32.96 5.78
N PRO A 89 29.83 31.96 5.00
CA PRO A 89 31.07 32.07 4.23
C PRO A 89 30.86 32.88 2.95
N ALA A 90 31.89 33.67 2.61
CA ALA A 90 31.94 34.63 1.52
C ALA A 90 31.87 34.01 0.11
N ALA A 91 31.27 34.78 -0.81
CA ALA A 91 31.15 34.48 -2.23
C ALA A 91 32.44 34.82 -3.02
N GLU A 92 32.81 33.95 -3.96
CA GLU A 92 33.81 34.20 -5.01
C GLU A 92 33.19 34.09 -6.42
N PRO A 93 33.79 34.73 -7.45
CA PRO A 93 33.04 35.32 -8.57
C PRO A 93 32.90 34.45 -9.83
N THR A 94 31.81 34.69 -10.54
CA THR A 94 31.42 34.22 -11.89
C THR A 94 32.38 34.62 -13.02
N ALA A 95 32.63 33.70 -13.96
CA ALA A 95 33.22 33.94 -15.28
C ALA A 95 32.19 33.72 -16.41
N PRO A 96 32.27 34.44 -17.56
CA PRO A 96 31.23 34.49 -18.60
C PRO A 96 31.32 33.37 -19.67
N PRO A 97 30.27 33.17 -20.50
CA PRO A 97 30.14 32.02 -21.39
C PRO A 97 30.73 32.27 -22.79
N ALA A 98 31.17 31.20 -23.46
CA ALA A 98 31.56 31.18 -24.88
C ALA A 98 30.72 30.14 -25.65
N GLY A 99 30.46 30.43 -26.92
CA GLY A 99 29.37 29.89 -27.75
C GLY A 99 29.50 28.42 -28.20
N GLY A 100 28.37 27.91 -28.72
CA GLY A 100 28.22 26.56 -29.30
C GLY A 100 28.94 26.36 -30.64
N PRO A 101 28.81 25.18 -31.28
CA PRO A 101 27.57 24.88 -32.02
C PRO A 101 27.10 23.40 -32.04
N THR A 102 25.95 23.24 -32.72
CA THR A 102 25.11 22.09 -33.11
C THR A 102 25.76 20.80 -33.63
N ALA A 103 25.13 19.64 -33.38
CA ALA A 103 24.92 18.54 -34.35
C ALA A 103 23.92 17.45 -33.86
N ASP A 104 23.22 16.86 -34.83
CA ASP A 104 22.15 15.87 -34.80
C ASP A 104 22.40 14.50 -34.12
N GLY A 105 21.33 13.99 -33.45
CA GLY A 105 20.80 12.59 -33.35
C GLY A 105 21.68 11.38 -32.98
N PRO A 106 21.12 10.20 -32.63
CA PRO A 106 19.71 9.82 -32.44
C PRO A 106 19.39 9.21 -31.04
N SER A 107 18.10 9.01 -30.82
CA SER A 107 17.46 8.30 -29.70
C SER A 107 17.83 6.80 -29.64
N PRO A 108 18.01 6.19 -28.46
CA PRO A 108 17.87 4.74 -28.31
C PRO A 108 16.53 4.39 -27.62
N GLU A 109 15.89 3.37 -28.19
CA GLU A 109 14.73 2.67 -27.64
C GLU A 109 15.06 1.98 -26.30
N PRO A 110 14.06 1.76 -25.42
CA PRO A 110 14.26 1.12 -24.12
C PRO A 110 14.35 -0.41 -24.26
N GLY A 111 15.51 -0.95 -23.88
CA GLY A 111 15.69 -2.38 -23.58
C GLY A 111 15.14 -2.72 -22.19
N GLU A 112 14.48 -3.87 -22.12
CA GLU A 112 14.08 -4.55 -20.88
C GLU A 112 15.32 -4.90 -20.04
N GLU A 113 15.25 -4.65 -18.72
CA GLU A 113 15.48 -5.65 -17.65
C GLU A 113 15.59 -4.95 -16.28
N GLY A 114 14.96 -5.56 -15.28
CA GLY A 114 15.04 -5.10 -13.90
C GLY A 114 16.43 -5.32 -13.31
N GLY A 115 17.03 -4.23 -12.83
CA GLY A 115 18.25 -4.26 -12.03
C GLY A 115 18.35 -2.97 -11.22
N ASP A 116 18.74 -3.10 -9.96
CA ASP A 116 18.99 -2.00 -9.02
C ASP A 116 20.20 -1.20 -9.50
N GLU A 117 20.02 -0.33 -10.51
CA GLU A 117 21.12 0.34 -11.19
C GLU A 117 21.54 1.60 -10.43
N VAL A 118 22.75 1.55 -9.86
CA VAL A 118 23.44 2.67 -9.24
C VAL A 118 24.32 3.33 -10.30
N GLU A 119 23.93 4.52 -10.75
CA GLU A 119 24.71 5.33 -11.68
C GLU A 119 25.65 6.28 -10.89
N VAL A 120 26.90 6.42 -11.31
CA VAL A 120 27.86 7.37 -10.70
C VAL A 120 27.85 8.68 -11.48
N LEU A 121 27.50 9.77 -10.81
CA LEU A 121 27.43 11.11 -11.40
C LEU A 121 28.81 11.78 -11.44
N ALA A 122 29.21 12.23 -12.63
CA ALA A 122 30.44 12.99 -12.84
C ALA A 122 30.41 14.34 -12.09
N VAL A 123 29.24 15.00 -12.10
CA VAL A 123 28.98 16.24 -11.36
C VAL A 123 28.04 15.92 -10.18
N PRO A 124 28.40 16.28 -8.94
CA PRO A 124 27.52 16.08 -7.79
C PRO A 124 26.19 16.82 -7.94
N GLU A 125 25.08 16.12 -7.73
CA GLU A 125 23.72 16.68 -7.71
C GLU A 125 23.18 16.68 -6.27
N PRO A 126 22.24 17.58 -5.91
CA PRO A 126 21.70 17.63 -4.55
C PRO A 126 20.95 16.33 -4.20
N CYS A 127 21.39 15.68 -3.12
CA CYS A 127 20.81 14.46 -2.58
C CYS A 127 19.34 14.68 -2.23
N VAL A 128 18.44 13.84 -2.74
CA VAL A 128 16.99 13.95 -2.47
C VAL A 128 16.60 13.75 -1.00
N LEU A 129 17.50 13.22 -0.16
CA LEU A 129 17.25 12.97 1.27
C LEU A 129 17.75 14.10 2.18
N CYS A 130 18.84 14.79 1.82
CA CYS A 130 19.46 15.80 2.71
C CYS A 130 19.90 17.09 2.00
N GLY A 131 19.69 17.22 0.69
CA GLY A 131 20.05 18.38 -0.12
C GLY A 131 21.55 18.57 -0.40
N ARG A 132 22.42 17.70 0.14
CA ARG A 132 23.88 17.81 -0.02
C ARG A 132 24.38 17.15 -1.30
N PRO A 133 25.54 17.54 -1.85
CA PRO A 133 26.02 17.00 -3.12
C PRO A 133 26.28 15.48 -3.05
N ALA A 134 25.49 14.71 -3.80
CA ALA A 134 25.62 13.26 -3.97
C ALA A 134 26.18 12.94 -5.35
N ARG A 135 27.05 11.92 -5.40
CA ARG A 135 27.68 11.42 -6.63
C ARG A 135 27.07 10.13 -7.16
N HIS A 136 25.98 9.67 -6.58
CA HIS A 136 25.32 8.44 -7.02
C HIS A 136 23.87 8.75 -7.32
N ARG A 137 23.34 8.14 -8.37
CA ARG A 137 21.94 8.17 -8.74
C ARG A 137 21.41 6.75 -8.62
N VAL A 138 20.39 6.57 -7.79
CA VAL A 138 19.75 5.27 -7.57
C VAL A 138 18.29 5.42 -7.96
N ALA A 139 17.83 4.59 -8.90
CA ALA A 139 16.49 4.67 -9.46
C ALA A 139 16.12 6.09 -9.97
N GLY A 140 17.08 6.80 -10.56
CA GLY A 140 16.86 8.12 -11.16
C GLY A 140 17.03 9.31 -10.22
N PHE A 141 17.31 9.11 -8.93
CA PHE A 141 17.48 10.19 -7.95
C PHE A 141 18.90 10.28 -7.41
N ALA A 142 19.49 11.48 -7.41
CA ALA A 142 20.78 11.73 -6.77
C ALA A 142 20.66 11.48 -5.26
N GLN A 143 21.42 10.54 -4.70
CA GLN A 143 21.44 10.21 -3.28
C GLN A 143 22.77 9.54 -2.85
N HIS A 144 23.03 9.46 -1.55
CA HIS A 144 24.14 8.66 -1.03
C HIS A 144 23.79 7.17 -1.00
N LEU A 145 24.80 6.30 -1.10
CA LEU A 145 24.62 4.85 -1.00
C LEU A 145 24.38 4.37 0.43
N HIS A 146 24.91 5.09 1.42
CA HIS A 146 24.68 4.79 2.83
C HIS A 146 23.94 5.92 3.55
N PRO A 147 22.94 5.60 4.38
CA PRO A 147 22.20 6.60 5.16
C PRO A 147 23.07 7.44 6.10
N ALA A 148 24.21 6.88 6.56
CA ALA A 148 25.17 7.59 7.42
C ALA A 148 25.79 8.81 6.72
N ASP A 149 25.92 8.78 5.39
CA ASP A 149 26.50 9.87 4.60
C ASP A 149 25.54 11.08 4.52
N CYS A 150 24.25 10.88 4.79
CA CYS A 150 23.30 11.97 4.98
C CYS A 150 23.42 12.65 6.35
N GLN A 151 24.17 12.09 7.30
CA GLN A 151 24.19 12.51 8.71
C GLN A 151 25.52 13.14 9.17
N THR A 152 26.54 13.23 8.32
CA THR A 152 27.85 13.71 8.78
C THR A 152 27.95 15.24 8.82
N THR A 153 27.93 15.79 10.03
CA THR A 153 28.61 17.06 10.34
C THR A 153 30.11 16.73 10.46
N THR A 154 30.90 17.03 9.44
CA THR A 154 32.36 16.79 9.45
C THR A 154 33.04 17.80 10.37
N ALA A 155 33.42 17.37 11.58
CA ALA A 155 34.53 17.96 12.31
C ALA A 155 35.83 17.33 11.78
N ALA A 156 36.67 18.14 11.13
CA ALA A 156 37.91 17.71 10.50
C ALA A 156 39.00 17.37 11.54
N ALA A 157 39.67 16.23 11.35
CA ALA A 157 40.98 15.93 11.95
C ALA A 157 42.06 16.02 10.84
N PRO A 158 43.28 16.48 11.14
CA PRO A 158 44.26 16.89 10.12
C PRO A 158 44.99 15.70 9.46
N PRO A 159 45.57 15.91 8.25
CA PRO A 159 46.14 14.84 7.44
C PRO A 159 47.60 14.54 7.78
N ALA A 160 48.01 13.27 7.62
CA ALA A 160 49.41 12.83 7.65
C ALA A 160 49.92 12.55 6.23
N THR A 161 51.09 13.11 5.91
CA THR A 161 51.80 13.08 4.62
C THR A 161 52.73 11.85 4.52
N PRO A 162 53.00 11.28 3.32
CA PRO A 162 53.64 9.98 3.15
C PRO A 162 55.17 10.01 2.98
N GLY A 163 55.83 8.88 3.26
CA GLY A 163 57.26 8.63 2.99
C GLY A 163 57.49 7.35 2.17
N PRO A 164 58.40 7.31 1.18
CA PRO A 164 58.70 6.14 0.33
C PRO A 164 60.10 5.52 0.65
N PRO A 165 60.70 4.64 -0.19
CA PRO A 165 60.66 3.17 -0.10
C PRO A 165 62.05 2.51 0.13
N GLU A 166 62.13 1.23 0.51
CA GLU A 166 63.41 0.49 0.44
C GLU A 166 63.25 -1.04 0.25
N ALA A 167 64.09 -1.57 -0.64
CA ALA A 167 64.50 -2.97 -0.84
C ALA A 167 66.00 -2.93 -1.23
N PRO A 168 66.80 -4.03 -1.31
CA PRO A 168 66.52 -5.46 -1.15
C PRO A 168 67.65 -6.27 -0.40
N GLN A 169 67.61 -7.61 -0.53
CA GLN A 169 68.66 -8.67 -0.34
C GLN A 169 68.56 -9.53 0.94
N ALA A 170 68.94 -10.81 1.01
CA ALA A 170 69.10 -11.96 0.10
C ALA A 170 69.53 -13.16 0.99
N GLY A 171 69.13 -14.41 0.69
CA GLY A 171 69.74 -15.61 1.32
C GLY A 171 68.89 -16.90 1.29
N LYS A 172 69.26 -17.82 0.40
CA LYS A 172 68.75 -19.20 0.14
C LYS A 172 69.37 -20.25 1.13
N PRO A 173 69.05 -21.58 1.15
CA PRO A 173 68.56 -22.42 0.03
C PRO A 173 67.49 -23.52 0.32
N ALA A 174 67.16 -24.19 -0.78
CA ALA A 174 66.07 -25.11 -1.12
C ALA A 174 66.04 -26.49 -0.43
N THR A 175 64.86 -27.14 -0.44
CA THR A 175 64.63 -28.43 -1.14
C THR A 175 63.13 -28.79 -1.26
N SER A 176 62.79 -29.35 -2.44
CA SER A 176 61.67 -30.20 -2.89
C SER A 176 60.59 -30.65 -1.86
N THR A 177 59.28 -30.80 -2.16
CA THR A 177 58.60 -31.31 -3.36
C THR A 177 57.07 -31.18 -3.21
N SER A 178 56.37 -30.98 -4.33
CA SER A 178 54.98 -31.39 -4.67
C SER A 178 53.78 -31.09 -3.74
N ARG A 179 52.91 -30.23 -4.27
CA ARG A 179 51.49 -29.95 -3.95
C ARG A 179 50.63 -31.22 -3.79
N PRO A 180 49.64 -31.21 -2.89
CA PRO A 180 48.26 -31.13 -3.39
C PRO A 180 47.41 -30.07 -2.67
N SER A 181 46.39 -29.65 -3.39
CA SER A 181 45.43 -28.59 -3.07
C SER A 181 44.61 -28.85 -1.81
N GLY A 182 44.86 -28.09 -0.74
CA GLY A 182 43.95 -27.89 0.38
C GLY A 182 43.31 -26.51 0.27
N ARG A 183 41.99 -26.47 0.04
CA ARG A 183 41.17 -25.26 0.13
C ARG A 183 41.21 -24.72 1.56
N SER A 184 41.84 -23.56 1.74
CA SER A 184 41.78 -22.78 2.98
C SER A 184 40.33 -22.34 3.22
N GLN A 185 39.82 -22.67 4.41
CA GLN A 185 38.50 -22.24 4.89
C GLN A 185 38.46 -20.71 4.98
N GLY A 186 37.50 -20.11 4.28
CA GLY A 186 37.16 -18.70 4.44
C GLY A 186 36.43 -18.45 5.76
N PRO A 187 36.39 -17.19 6.24
CA PRO A 187 35.82 -16.85 7.52
C PRO A 187 34.33 -17.20 7.55
N ALA A 188 33.91 -17.81 8.66
CA ALA A 188 32.56 -18.27 8.92
C ALA A 188 31.52 -17.20 8.55
N ARG A 189 30.61 -17.57 7.65
CA ARG A 189 29.36 -16.86 7.43
C ARG A 189 28.73 -16.64 8.80
N ARG A 190 28.56 -15.38 9.21
CA ARG A 190 27.57 -15.01 10.21
C ARG A 190 26.28 -15.72 9.80
N ALA A 191 25.85 -16.66 10.64
CA ALA A 191 24.57 -17.30 10.51
C ALA A 191 23.55 -16.20 10.24
N PHE A 192 22.75 -16.39 9.19
CA PHE A 192 21.57 -15.59 8.93
C PHE A 192 20.72 -15.70 10.20
N GLN A 193 20.82 -14.71 11.07
CA GLN A 193 19.96 -14.62 12.23
C GLN A 193 18.61 -14.28 11.63
N GLU A 194 17.70 -15.25 11.59
CA GLU A 194 16.33 -15.02 11.18
C GLU A 194 15.85 -13.76 11.90
N PRO A 195 15.44 -12.70 11.18
CA PRO A 195 14.75 -11.63 11.85
C PRO A 195 13.58 -12.30 12.53
N SER A 196 13.47 -12.19 13.86
CA SER A 196 12.28 -12.59 14.60
C SER A 196 11.09 -12.07 13.81
N GLY A 197 10.39 -12.95 13.11
CA GLY A 197 9.24 -12.58 12.33
C GLY A 197 8.21 -11.93 13.25
N PRO A 198 7.11 -11.37 12.71
CA PRO A 198 5.94 -11.22 13.55
C PRO A 198 5.75 -12.57 14.24
N ALA A 199 5.81 -12.58 15.58
CA ALA A 199 5.60 -13.80 16.36
C ALA A 199 4.37 -14.52 15.79
N ASP A 200 4.29 -15.85 15.86
CA ASP A 200 3.15 -16.63 15.35
C ASP A 200 1.82 -16.20 16.05
N LEU A 201 1.29 -15.03 15.72
CA LEU A 201 0.19 -14.38 16.42
C LEU A 201 -1.10 -15.13 16.12
N ILE A 202 -1.24 -15.60 14.88
CA ILE A 202 -2.37 -16.37 14.42
C ILE A 202 -2.40 -17.71 15.15
N GLY A 203 -1.31 -18.49 15.11
CA GLY A 203 -1.25 -19.78 15.81
C GLY A 203 -1.32 -19.63 17.32
N GLN A 204 -0.74 -18.57 17.91
CA GLN A 204 -0.90 -18.26 19.33
C GLN A 204 -2.35 -17.97 19.71
N ALA A 205 -3.06 -17.16 18.90
CA ALA A 205 -4.46 -16.85 19.14
C ALA A 205 -5.33 -18.11 19.03
N VAL A 206 -5.09 -18.95 18.02
CA VAL A 206 -5.81 -20.23 17.83
C VAL A 206 -5.56 -21.18 19.00
N ARG A 207 -4.30 -21.40 19.39
CA ARG A 207 -3.96 -22.26 20.55
C ARG A 207 -4.57 -21.73 21.85
N ALA A 208 -4.56 -20.42 22.06
CA ALA A 208 -5.16 -19.79 23.24
C ALA A 208 -6.69 -19.98 23.27
N ALA A 209 -7.37 -19.76 22.15
CA ALA A 209 -8.82 -19.93 22.05
C ALA A 209 -9.24 -21.39 22.25
N LEU A 210 -8.52 -22.34 21.64
CA LEU A 210 -8.77 -23.77 21.84
C LEU A 210 -8.53 -24.18 23.29
N ALA A 211 -7.49 -23.68 23.94
CA ALA A 211 -7.23 -23.96 25.36
C ALA A 211 -8.33 -23.37 26.27
N GLU A 212 -8.76 -22.13 26.02
CA GLU A 212 -9.84 -21.45 26.77
C GLU A 212 -11.16 -22.22 26.67
N HIS A 213 -11.47 -22.77 25.50
CA HIS A 213 -12.68 -23.56 25.26
C HIS A 213 -12.48 -25.08 25.38
N GLN A 214 -11.40 -25.53 26.04
CA GLN A 214 -11.13 -26.95 26.32
C GLN A 214 -11.15 -27.87 25.07
N GLY A 215 -10.76 -27.34 23.92
CA GLY A 215 -10.76 -28.05 22.64
C GLY A 215 -12.09 -28.02 21.88
N ASP A 216 -13.10 -27.32 22.37
CA ASP A 216 -14.34 -27.06 21.61
C ASP A 216 -14.03 -26.13 20.41
N VAL A 217 -13.96 -26.77 19.23
CA VAL A 217 -13.63 -26.16 17.94
C VAL A 217 -14.64 -25.09 17.54
N GLU A 218 -15.94 -25.34 17.73
CA GLU A 218 -16.99 -24.41 17.32
C GLU A 218 -16.95 -23.16 18.22
N ALA A 219 -16.85 -23.35 19.53
CA ALA A 219 -16.78 -22.24 20.49
C ALA A 219 -15.50 -21.41 20.30
N ALA A 220 -14.34 -22.06 20.13
CA ALA A 220 -13.08 -21.39 19.85
C ALA A 220 -13.14 -20.57 18.56
N THR A 221 -13.69 -21.15 17.49
CA THR A 221 -13.87 -20.47 16.21
C THR A 221 -14.79 -19.25 16.36
N ALA A 222 -15.94 -19.39 17.02
CA ALA A 222 -16.86 -18.27 17.25
C ALA A 222 -16.20 -17.12 18.03
N THR A 223 -15.33 -17.41 19.01
CA THR A 223 -14.56 -16.41 19.75
C THR A 223 -13.52 -15.72 18.86
N LEU A 224 -12.75 -16.49 18.09
CA LEU A 224 -11.75 -15.97 17.14
C LEU A 224 -12.40 -15.08 16.07
N LEU A 225 -13.55 -15.48 15.53
CA LEU A 225 -14.29 -14.70 14.54
C LEU A 225 -14.71 -13.32 15.09
N LYS A 226 -15.05 -13.21 16.38
CA LYS A 226 -15.36 -11.91 17.03
C LYS A 226 -14.13 -11.02 17.17
N ARG A 227 -12.94 -11.62 17.37
CA ARG A 227 -11.67 -10.92 17.55
C ARG A 227 -10.89 -10.68 16.24
N ALA A 228 -11.36 -11.20 15.12
CA ALA A 228 -10.67 -11.11 13.84
C ALA A 228 -10.27 -9.69 13.41
N ILE A 229 -11.07 -8.65 13.71
CA ILE A 229 -10.73 -7.25 13.41
C ILE A 229 -9.58 -6.74 14.28
N PRO A 230 -9.68 -6.71 15.62
CA PRO A 230 -8.59 -6.23 16.46
C PRO A 230 -7.32 -7.07 16.30
N ASP A 231 -7.42 -8.38 16.09
CA ASP A 231 -6.24 -9.22 15.86
C ASP A 231 -5.61 -8.94 14.48
N ALA A 232 -6.41 -8.62 13.45
CA ALA A 232 -5.88 -8.18 12.15
C ALA A 232 -5.18 -6.82 12.23
N MET A 233 -5.71 -5.87 13.00
CA MET A 233 -5.06 -4.58 13.24
C MET A 233 -3.75 -4.74 14.00
N ARG A 234 -3.75 -5.57 15.07
CA ARG A 234 -2.53 -5.92 15.80
C ARG A 234 -1.49 -6.57 14.87
N LEU A 235 -1.91 -7.51 14.02
CA LEU A 235 -1.01 -8.14 13.07
C LEU A 235 -0.45 -7.14 12.06
N LEU A 236 -1.28 -6.20 11.56
CA LEU A 236 -0.84 -5.13 10.68
C LEU A 236 0.25 -4.28 11.36
N ASP A 237 0.03 -3.83 12.60
CA ASP A 237 1.01 -3.03 13.34
C ASP A 237 2.34 -3.78 13.53
N GLU A 238 2.28 -5.05 13.92
CA GLU A 238 3.47 -5.88 14.10
C GLU A 238 4.25 -6.09 12.80
N THR A 239 3.55 -6.38 11.69
CA THR A 239 4.20 -6.57 10.38
C THR A 239 4.81 -5.29 9.82
N ARG A 240 4.42 -4.13 10.36
CA ARG A 240 4.89 -2.81 9.94
C ARG A 240 5.96 -2.21 10.84
N LYS A 241 6.37 -2.86 11.93
CA LYS A 241 7.54 -2.41 12.70
C LYS A 241 8.76 -2.28 11.79
N GLY A 242 9.34 -1.08 11.74
CA GLY A 242 10.46 -0.75 10.84
C GLY A 242 10.08 -0.59 9.37
N ALA A 243 8.80 -0.44 9.03
CA ALA A 243 8.38 -0.10 7.67
C ALA A 243 8.86 1.31 7.28
N ARG A 244 9.14 1.50 5.98
CA ARG A 244 9.63 2.77 5.43
C ARG A 244 8.59 3.89 5.47
N TYR A 245 7.31 3.53 5.41
CA TYR A 245 6.19 4.47 5.33
C TYR A 245 5.28 4.24 6.53
N ASP A 246 4.69 5.31 7.07
CA ASP A 246 3.62 5.23 8.05
C ASP A 246 2.25 5.15 7.36
N ILE A 247 1.26 4.59 8.05
CA ILE A 247 -0.14 4.65 7.59
C ILE A 247 -0.74 5.95 8.11
N VAL A 248 -1.15 6.83 7.20
CA VAL A 248 -2.09 7.89 7.56
C VAL A 248 -3.46 7.24 7.73
N ALA A 249 -3.84 6.96 8.97
CA ALA A 249 -5.04 6.20 9.30
C ALA A 249 -6.35 6.98 9.06
N HIS A 250 -6.30 8.31 9.19
CA HIS A 250 -7.46 9.20 9.06
C HIS A 250 -7.09 10.43 8.23
N PRO A 251 -6.83 10.28 6.91
CA PRO A 251 -6.56 11.41 6.04
C PRO A 251 -7.82 12.25 5.85
N TRP A 252 -7.65 13.48 5.36
CA TRP A 252 -8.78 14.20 4.77
C TRP A 252 -9.29 13.42 3.55
N ILE A 253 -10.61 13.29 3.44
CA ILE A 253 -11.26 12.49 2.40
C ILE A 253 -12.13 13.42 1.52
N PRO A 254 -11.94 13.39 0.19
CA PRO A 254 -12.79 14.07 -0.78
C PRO A 254 -14.27 13.69 -0.65
N ASP A 255 -15.17 14.60 -0.99
CA ASP A 255 -16.62 14.36 -0.85
C ASP A 255 -17.14 13.20 -1.71
N ILE A 256 -16.48 12.89 -2.83
CA ILE A 256 -16.78 11.73 -3.69
C ILE A 256 -16.59 10.38 -2.99
N LEU A 257 -15.77 10.34 -1.93
CA LEU A 257 -15.49 9.14 -1.13
C LEU A 257 -16.35 9.08 0.15
N LYS A 258 -17.23 10.06 0.35
CA LYS A 258 -18.19 10.09 1.46
C LYS A 258 -19.56 9.66 0.93
N LYS A 259 -20.25 8.81 1.69
CA LYS A 259 -21.66 8.55 1.40
C LYS A 259 -22.49 9.81 1.53
N GLN A 260 -23.23 10.12 0.48
CA GLN A 260 -24.14 11.27 0.46
C GLN A 260 -25.36 11.05 1.38
N THR A 261 -25.78 9.79 1.52
CA THR A 261 -26.82 9.39 2.48
C THR A 261 -26.49 8.00 3.04
N SER A 262 -27.02 7.67 4.21
CA SER A 262 -26.77 6.36 4.86
C SER A 262 -27.22 5.14 4.05
N ARG A 263 -28.14 5.34 3.09
CA ARG A 263 -28.64 4.31 2.16
C ARG A 263 -28.32 4.62 0.70
N GLY A 264 -27.54 5.67 0.44
CA GLY A 264 -27.18 6.10 -0.91
C GLY A 264 -26.14 5.18 -1.53
N ALA A 265 -26.10 5.15 -2.86
CA ALA A 265 -25.02 4.51 -3.59
C ALA A 265 -23.71 5.29 -3.37
N ASP A 266 -22.60 4.57 -3.38
CA ASP A 266 -21.27 5.18 -3.44
C ASP A 266 -21.08 5.84 -4.82
N GLN A 267 -20.37 6.97 -4.87
CA GLN A 267 -20.03 7.59 -6.16
C GLN A 267 -18.91 6.82 -6.87
N ILE A 268 -18.12 6.05 -6.12
CA ILE A 268 -17.03 5.24 -6.66
C ILE A 268 -17.59 3.96 -7.27
N TRP A 269 -17.35 3.79 -8.56
CA TRP A 269 -17.68 2.60 -9.31
C TRP A 269 -16.56 1.57 -9.22
N GLU A 270 -16.80 0.49 -8.47
CA GLU A 270 -15.79 -0.57 -8.24
C GLU A 270 -15.64 -1.54 -9.42
N ALA A 271 -16.46 -1.43 -10.48
CA ALA A 271 -16.43 -2.31 -11.65
C ALA A 271 -16.69 -3.79 -11.33
N ARG A 272 -17.69 -4.07 -10.48
CA ARG A 272 -18.06 -5.44 -10.09
C ARG A 272 -18.51 -6.28 -11.30
N PRO A 273 -17.88 -7.44 -11.59
CA PRO A 273 -18.30 -8.35 -12.64
C PRO A 273 -19.68 -8.92 -12.34
N LYS A 274 -20.56 -8.79 -13.33
CA LYS A 274 -21.87 -9.42 -13.41
C LYS A 274 -22.19 -9.64 -14.88
N TRP A 275 -21.51 -10.62 -15.47
CA TRP A 275 -21.60 -10.88 -16.91
C TRP A 275 -21.85 -12.36 -17.15
N THR A 276 -22.76 -12.63 -18.08
CA THR A 276 -23.05 -13.96 -18.63
C THR A 276 -23.06 -13.81 -20.13
N ARG A 277 -22.35 -14.70 -20.82
CA ARG A 277 -22.31 -14.72 -22.28
C ARG A 277 -23.73 -14.90 -22.83
N SER A 278 -24.15 -14.03 -23.75
CA SER A 278 -25.49 -14.08 -24.34
C SER A 278 -25.69 -15.31 -25.21
N GLU A 279 -24.67 -15.67 -25.99
CA GLU A 279 -24.71 -16.78 -26.93
C GLU A 279 -23.50 -17.68 -26.76
N LEU A 280 -23.75 -18.98 -26.64
CA LEU A 280 -22.71 -20.00 -26.69
C LEU A 280 -22.51 -20.47 -28.14
N PRO A 281 -21.32 -20.98 -28.50
CA PRO A 281 -21.14 -21.68 -29.77
C PRO A 281 -22.21 -22.78 -29.93
N PRO A 282 -22.61 -23.15 -31.17
CA PRO A 282 -23.57 -24.22 -31.37
C PRO A 282 -23.16 -25.54 -30.70
N GLY A 283 -24.15 -26.27 -30.18
CA GLY A 283 -23.96 -27.56 -29.51
C GLY A 283 -24.17 -27.50 -28.00
N LEU A 284 -24.18 -28.68 -27.38
CA LEU A 284 -24.18 -28.83 -25.92
C LEU A 284 -22.75 -28.73 -25.39
N HIS A 285 -22.56 -27.88 -24.39
CA HIS A 285 -21.27 -27.65 -23.74
C HIS A 285 -21.34 -28.02 -22.27
N GLU A 286 -20.34 -28.74 -21.80
CA GLU A 286 -20.10 -28.91 -20.37
C GLU A 286 -19.40 -27.65 -19.84
N VAL A 287 -20.06 -26.95 -18.93
CA VAL A 287 -19.55 -25.74 -18.28
C VAL A 287 -19.06 -26.09 -16.89
N THR A 288 -17.81 -25.76 -16.59
CA THR A 288 -17.26 -25.86 -15.24
C THR A 288 -17.30 -24.48 -14.56
N ALA A 289 -17.93 -24.40 -13.39
CA ALA A 289 -17.85 -23.23 -12.52
C ALA A 289 -16.61 -23.35 -11.62
N LEU A 290 -15.68 -22.40 -11.73
CA LEU A 290 -14.45 -22.32 -10.96
C LEU A 290 -14.58 -21.28 -9.85
N ASP A 291 -14.11 -21.63 -8.65
CA ASP A 291 -14.01 -20.76 -7.48
C ASP A 291 -12.55 -20.32 -7.29
N ILE A 292 -12.31 -19.01 -7.34
CA ILE A 292 -10.99 -18.43 -7.14
C ILE A 292 -10.70 -18.30 -5.64
N ASN A 293 -9.66 -19.00 -5.18
CA ASN A 293 -9.29 -19.01 -3.78
C ASN A 293 -8.77 -17.65 -3.30
N GLY A 294 -9.29 -17.18 -2.16
CA GLY A 294 -8.72 -16.06 -1.41
C GLY A 294 -8.69 -14.74 -2.17
N ALA A 295 -9.74 -14.42 -2.96
CA ALA A 295 -9.77 -13.24 -3.82
C ALA A 295 -9.36 -11.93 -3.11
N TYR A 296 -9.92 -11.65 -1.93
CA TYR A 296 -9.54 -10.47 -1.13
C TYR A 296 -8.12 -10.54 -0.56
N LEU A 297 -7.65 -11.73 -0.17
CA LEU A 297 -6.27 -11.92 0.30
C LEU A 297 -5.27 -11.64 -0.82
N SER A 298 -5.56 -12.10 -2.04
CA SER A 298 -4.77 -11.79 -3.23
C SER A 298 -4.83 -10.30 -3.58
N ALA A 299 -5.99 -9.66 -3.42
CA ALA A 299 -6.20 -8.25 -3.70
C ALA A 299 -5.50 -7.27 -2.73
N LEU A 300 -5.04 -7.73 -1.56
CA LEU A 300 -4.20 -6.92 -0.67
C LEU A 300 -2.87 -6.51 -1.33
N LYS A 301 -2.44 -7.24 -2.37
CA LYS A 301 -1.32 -6.82 -3.24
C LYS A 301 -1.87 -5.85 -4.30
N THR A 302 -1.91 -4.57 -3.95
CA THR A 302 -2.38 -3.49 -4.83
C THR A 302 -1.73 -2.17 -4.45
N HIS A 303 -1.72 -1.21 -5.37
CA HIS A 303 -1.13 0.11 -5.14
C HIS A 303 -2.05 0.94 -4.24
N LEU A 304 -1.60 1.16 -3.00
CA LEU A 304 -2.37 1.93 -2.02
C LEU A 304 -1.79 3.34 -1.83
N PRO A 305 -2.64 4.38 -1.79
CA PRO A 305 -2.23 5.74 -1.49
C PRO A 305 -1.64 5.84 -0.07
N LEU A 306 -0.43 6.36 0.06
CA LEU A 306 0.27 6.49 1.34
C LEU A 306 -0.34 7.56 2.25
N GLY A 307 -0.75 8.69 1.66
CA GLY A 307 -1.14 9.89 2.40
C GLY A 307 -2.50 10.44 1.98
N GLN A 308 -2.68 11.74 2.22
CA GLN A 308 -3.86 12.47 1.77
C GLN A 308 -3.91 12.51 0.24
N LEU A 309 -5.11 12.32 -0.31
CA LEU A 309 -5.34 12.44 -1.75
C LEU A 309 -5.35 13.91 -2.16
N GLU A 310 -4.59 14.21 -3.20
CA GLU A 310 -4.51 15.53 -3.83
C GLU A 310 -5.30 15.50 -5.14
N HIS A 311 -6.06 16.57 -5.36
CA HIS A 311 -6.79 16.77 -6.61
C HIS A 311 -5.85 17.19 -7.74
N SER A 312 -6.13 16.69 -8.94
CA SER A 312 -5.46 17.06 -10.18
C SER A 312 -6.42 16.92 -11.34
N ALA A 313 -6.32 17.80 -12.35
CA ALA A 313 -7.15 17.78 -13.55
C ALA A 313 -6.27 17.97 -14.80
N GLY A 314 -6.66 17.32 -15.91
CA GLY A 314 -5.96 17.45 -17.20
C GLY A 314 -4.55 16.85 -17.25
N LEU A 315 -4.17 16.00 -16.28
CA LEU A 315 -2.89 15.29 -16.28
C LEU A 315 -3.06 13.85 -16.75
N ALA A 316 -2.04 13.33 -17.44
CA ALA A 316 -1.95 11.92 -17.77
C ALA A 316 -1.80 11.04 -16.51
N HIS A 317 -2.05 9.73 -16.63
CA HIS A 317 -1.88 8.78 -15.53
C HIS A 317 -0.42 8.73 -15.04
N ASP A 318 -0.22 8.94 -13.74
CA ASP A 318 1.07 8.75 -13.07
C ASP A 318 1.11 7.40 -12.35
N ARG A 319 1.92 6.47 -12.87
CA ARG A 319 2.08 5.11 -12.33
C ARG A 319 2.64 5.05 -10.91
N ARG A 320 3.23 6.14 -10.40
CA ARG A 320 3.76 6.24 -9.02
C ARG A 320 2.72 6.72 -8.01
N ARG A 321 1.53 7.10 -8.49
CA ARG A 321 0.40 7.55 -7.68
C ARG A 321 -0.73 6.53 -7.75
N ALA A 322 -1.60 6.56 -6.75
CA ALA A 322 -2.83 5.78 -6.73
C ALA A 322 -3.94 6.58 -6.05
N GLY A 323 -5.18 6.24 -6.38
CA GLY A 323 -6.37 6.83 -5.80
C GLY A 323 -7.60 6.54 -6.63
N VAL A 324 -8.38 7.58 -6.91
CA VAL A 324 -9.61 7.52 -7.70
C VAL A 324 -9.57 8.54 -8.84
N HIS A 325 -10.22 8.20 -9.95
CA HIS A 325 -10.12 8.90 -11.22
C HIS A 325 -11.50 9.04 -11.86
N LEU A 326 -11.87 10.25 -12.28
CA LEU A 326 -13.03 10.47 -13.12
C LEU A 326 -12.62 10.20 -14.56
N ILE A 327 -13.23 9.20 -15.19
CA ILE A 327 -12.90 8.82 -16.57
C ILE A 327 -14.13 8.77 -17.46
N THR A 328 -13.96 9.02 -18.76
CA THR A 328 -14.86 8.46 -19.78
C THR A 328 -14.29 7.11 -20.19
N PRO A 329 -15.00 5.99 -19.92
CA PRO A 329 -14.55 4.68 -20.35
C PRO A 329 -14.67 4.55 -21.88
N PRO A 330 -13.79 3.79 -22.54
CA PRO A 330 -13.88 3.54 -23.97
C PRO A 330 -15.10 2.67 -24.31
N ALA A 331 -15.50 2.65 -25.58
CA ALA A 331 -16.43 1.65 -26.08
C ALA A 331 -15.84 0.24 -25.90
N TRP A 332 -16.72 -0.75 -25.67
CA TRP A 332 -16.32 -2.13 -25.45
C TRP A 332 -17.10 -3.06 -26.38
N ASP A 333 -16.46 -3.46 -27.47
CA ASP A 333 -17.11 -4.23 -28.55
C ASP A 333 -16.96 -5.76 -28.38
N HIS A 334 -16.47 -6.21 -27.22
CA HIS A 334 -16.17 -7.62 -26.95
C HIS A 334 -17.16 -8.31 -26.01
N GLU A 335 -18.32 -7.69 -25.72
CA GLU A 335 -19.32 -8.22 -24.77
C GLU A 335 -19.86 -9.61 -25.11
N ALA A 336 -19.78 -10.01 -26.39
CA ALA A 336 -20.18 -11.33 -26.86
C ALA A 336 -19.24 -12.47 -26.40
N VAL A 337 -18.02 -12.15 -25.97
CA VAL A 337 -16.98 -13.16 -25.64
C VAL A 337 -16.27 -12.89 -24.32
N LEU A 338 -16.23 -11.64 -23.86
CA LEU A 338 -15.53 -11.22 -22.66
C LEU A 338 -16.38 -10.23 -21.84
N PRO A 339 -16.29 -10.28 -20.49
CA PRO A 339 -16.92 -9.27 -19.66
C PRO A 339 -16.32 -7.88 -19.93
N ASN A 340 -17.12 -6.84 -19.80
CA ASN A 340 -16.62 -5.46 -19.85
C ASN A 340 -15.71 -5.18 -18.63
N PRO A 341 -14.50 -4.60 -18.81
CA PRO A 341 -13.58 -4.26 -17.71
C PRO A 341 -14.18 -3.35 -16.63
N ILE A 342 -15.19 -2.53 -16.98
CA ILE A 342 -15.90 -1.69 -16.01
C ILE A 342 -17.08 -2.42 -15.36
N GLY A 343 -17.27 -3.72 -15.58
CA GLY A 343 -18.43 -4.46 -15.06
C GLY A 343 -19.74 -4.09 -15.77
N HIS A 344 -20.86 -4.44 -15.14
CA HIS A 344 -22.20 -4.23 -15.72
C HIS A 344 -22.68 -2.81 -15.44
N ARG A 345 -22.63 -1.94 -16.45
CA ARG A 345 -23.06 -0.53 -16.35
C ARG A 345 -24.07 -0.19 -17.44
N ASP A 346 -25.18 0.42 -17.03
CA ASP A 346 -26.26 0.82 -17.95
C ASP A 346 -26.15 2.30 -18.37
N GLU A 347 -25.71 3.18 -17.46
CA GLU A 347 -25.62 4.61 -17.71
C GLU A 347 -24.36 4.94 -18.53
N PRO A 348 -24.44 5.74 -19.61
CA PRO A 348 -23.25 6.20 -20.34
C PRO A 348 -22.56 7.38 -19.64
N GLY A 349 -21.40 7.80 -20.16
CA GLY A 349 -20.69 9.01 -19.74
C GLY A 349 -19.69 8.81 -18.59
N PRO A 350 -19.16 9.91 -18.03
CA PRO A 350 -18.09 9.85 -17.04
C PRO A 350 -18.47 9.14 -15.74
N LEU A 351 -17.50 8.46 -15.12
CA LEU A 351 -17.67 7.82 -13.82
C LEU A 351 -16.36 7.82 -13.01
N TRP A 352 -16.49 7.84 -11.68
CA TRP A 352 -15.36 7.69 -10.78
C TRP A 352 -14.98 6.22 -10.64
N VAL A 353 -13.76 5.86 -11.07
CA VAL A 353 -13.18 4.53 -10.89
C VAL A 353 -11.98 4.58 -9.96
N THR A 354 -11.56 3.42 -9.48
CA THR A 354 -10.35 3.28 -8.68
C THR A 354 -9.13 2.98 -9.55
N GLU A 355 -7.93 3.17 -8.98
CA GLU A 355 -6.64 2.87 -9.63
C GLU A 355 -6.57 1.46 -10.27
N PRO A 356 -7.04 0.35 -9.64
CA PRO A 356 -7.02 -0.97 -10.28
C PRO A 356 -7.84 -1.05 -11.58
N THR A 357 -9.01 -0.42 -11.61
CA THR A 357 -9.88 -0.40 -12.81
C THR A 357 -9.24 0.44 -13.92
N LEU A 358 -8.68 1.62 -13.58
CA LEU A 358 -7.97 2.45 -14.54
C LEU A 358 -6.75 1.71 -15.13
N ARG A 359 -5.93 1.08 -14.28
CA ARG A 359 -4.77 0.29 -14.73
C ARG A 359 -5.19 -0.91 -15.59
N LEU A 360 -6.35 -1.52 -15.29
CA LEU A 360 -6.88 -2.60 -16.11
C LEU A 360 -7.24 -2.08 -17.51
N LEU A 361 -7.99 -0.98 -17.59
CA LEU A 361 -8.37 -0.34 -18.87
C LEU A 361 -7.13 0.04 -19.69
N LEU A 362 -6.17 0.75 -19.08
CA LEU A 362 -4.91 1.12 -19.73
C LEU A 362 -4.10 -0.09 -20.20
N ARG A 363 -4.17 -1.21 -19.47
CA ARG A 363 -3.50 -2.45 -19.85
C ARG A 363 -4.15 -3.05 -21.10
N VAL A 364 -5.47 -3.17 -21.12
CA VAL A 364 -6.20 -3.85 -22.22
C VAL A 364 -6.30 -2.98 -23.47
N SER A 365 -6.23 -1.66 -23.32
CA SER A 365 -6.09 -0.72 -24.44
C SER A 365 -4.66 -0.65 -24.98
N GLY A 366 -3.68 -1.12 -24.21
CA GLY A 366 -2.28 -1.10 -24.60
C GLY A 366 -1.97 -2.02 -25.79
N PRO A 367 -0.83 -1.82 -26.47
CA PRO A 367 -0.50 -2.48 -27.74
C PRO A 367 -0.41 -4.00 -27.64
N LYS A 368 -0.22 -4.55 -26.44
CA LYS A 368 -0.19 -5.99 -26.21
C LYS A 368 -1.56 -6.65 -26.49
N TYR A 369 -2.66 -5.98 -26.14
CA TYR A 369 -4.00 -6.55 -26.22
C TYR A 369 -4.88 -5.82 -27.24
N GLY A 370 -4.84 -4.48 -27.27
CA GLY A 370 -5.58 -3.68 -28.25
C GLY A 370 -7.09 -3.91 -28.25
N LEU A 371 -7.69 -4.22 -27.10
CA LEU A 371 -9.11 -4.60 -26.99
C LEU A 371 -10.07 -3.41 -26.95
N CYS A 372 -9.57 -2.20 -26.71
CA CYS A 372 -10.37 -0.97 -26.73
C CYS A 372 -9.45 0.24 -26.86
N GLU A 373 -10.03 1.41 -27.10
CA GLU A 373 -9.31 2.68 -26.97
C GLU A 373 -8.88 2.95 -25.51
N PRO A 374 -7.86 3.79 -25.28
CA PRO A 374 -7.53 4.24 -23.93
C PRO A 374 -8.67 5.05 -23.29
N PRO A 375 -8.92 4.91 -21.97
CA PRO A 375 -9.89 5.76 -21.28
C PRO A 375 -9.43 7.22 -21.24
N GLU A 376 -10.37 8.16 -21.36
CA GLU A 376 -10.11 9.57 -21.16
C GLU A 376 -10.13 9.88 -19.65
N ILE A 377 -9.06 10.46 -19.11
CA ILE A 377 -8.96 10.83 -17.70
C ILE A 377 -9.23 12.33 -17.57
N HIS A 378 -10.29 12.69 -16.83
CA HIS A 378 -10.69 14.08 -16.64
C HIS A 378 -10.00 14.70 -15.42
N GLU A 379 -10.11 14.02 -14.29
CA GLU A 379 -9.55 14.46 -13.02
C GLU A 379 -9.28 13.27 -12.10
N SER A 380 -8.48 13.50 -11.06
CA SER A 380 -8.02 12.44 -10.16
C SER A 380 -7.75 12.98 -8.77
N TYR A 381 -8.08 12.17 -7.76
CA TYR A 381 -7.66 12.35 -6.38
C TYR A 381 -6.66 11.25 -6.04
N THR A 382 -5.38 11.59 -5.96
CA THR A 382 -4.31 10.59 -5.77
C THR A 382 -3.26 11.04 -4.78
N SER A 383 -2.51 10.09 -4.21
CA SER A 383 -1.27 10.38 -3.49
C SER A 383 -0.15 9.49 -4.01
N GLY A 384 1.10 9.74 -3.60
CA GLY A 384 2.18 8.76 -3.76
C GLY A 384 1.74 7.40 -3.22
N ALA A 385 2.09 6.33 -3.93
CA ALA A 385 1.54 5.00 -3.68
C ALA A 385 2.60 3.90 -3.73
N THR A 386 2.29 2.76 -3.12
CA THR A 386 3.12 1.56 -3.19
C THR A 386 2.27 0.30 -3.14
N GLU A 387 2.68 -0.73 -3.88
CA GLU A 387 2.08 -2.07 -3.84
C GLU A 387 2.48 -2.84 -2.56
N ASN A 388 3.61 -2.46 -1.96
CA ASN A 388 4.21 -3.21 -0.85
C ASN A 388 3.64 -2.85 0.53
N LEU A 389 2.63 -1.97 0.58
CA LEU A 389 2.16 -1.39 1.84
C LEU A 389 1.58 -2.44 2.80
N LEU A 390 0.89 -3.43 2.24
CA LEU A 390 0.27 -4.53 2.98
C LEU A 390 0.95 -5.88 2.70
N GLU A 391 2.09 -5.92 1.99
CA GLU A 391 2.65 -7.18 1.50
C GLU A 391 3.10 -8.10 2.65
N LYS A 392 3.77 -7.57 3.68
CA LYS A 392 4.15 -8.38 4.85
C LYS A 392 2.94 -8.93 5.60
N PHE A 393 1.91 -8.10 5.81
CA PHE A 393 0.64 -8.50 6.40
C PHE A 393 -0.06 -9.61 5.60
N ARG A 394 -0.13 -9.42 4.28
CA ARG A 394 -0.66 -10.40 3.33
C ARG A 394 0.10 -11.71 3.36
N THR A 395 1.43 -11.68 3.36
CA THR A 395 2.27 -12.87 3.37
C THR A 395 2.05 -13.70 4.63
N VAL A 396 1.98 -13.08 5.82
CA VAL A 396 1.69 -13.81 7.07
C VAL A 396 0.32 -14.50 7.02
N LEU A 397 -0.71 -13.81 6.54
CA LEU A 397 -2.05 -14.40 6.39
C LEU A 397 -2.07 -15.54 5.36
N LYS A 398 -1.37 -15.36 4.23
CA LYS A 398 -1.24 -16.38 3.19
C LYS A 398 -0.54 -17.62 3.73
N ASP A 399 0.60 -17.46 4.39
CA ASP A 399 1.39 -18.59 4.86
C ASP A 399 0.67 -19.34 5.99
N ALA A 400 0.00 -18.63 6.91
CA ALA A 400 -0.86 -19.26 7.91
C ALA A 400 -2.02 -20.05 7.28
N ARG A 401 -2.62 -19.51 6.21
CA ARG A 401 -3.67 -20.20 5.45
C ARG A 401 -3.13 -21.45 4.74
N ASP A 402 -1.97 -21.36 4.10
CA ASP A 402 -1.38 -22.48 3.36
C ASP A 402 -1.02 -23.62 4.32
N VAL A 403 -0.37 -23.33 5.45
CA VAL A 403 -0.10 -24.31 6.52
C VAL A 403 -1.38 -24.94 7.04
N ALA A 404 -2.44 -24.15 7.26
CA ALA A 404 -3.71 -24.67 7.75
C ALA A 404 -4.42 -25.57 6.71
N ILE A 405 -4.27 -25.30 5.40
CA ILE A 405 -4.75 -26.21 4.34
C ILE A 405 -4.00 -27.54 4.40
N GLU A 406 -2.68 -27.50 4.49
CA GLU A 406 -1.83 -28.70 4.53
C GLU A 406 -2.12 -29.57 5.74
N GLN A 407 -2.42 -28.94 6.89
CA GLN A 407 -2.70 -29.64 8.15
C GLN A 407 -4.17 -30.00 8.35
N GLY A 408 -5.08 -29.53 7.50
CA GLY A 408 -6.52 -29.68 7.72
C GLY A 408 -7.06 -28.93 8.94
N ASP A 409 -6.44 -27.81 9.31
CA ASP A 409 -6.82 -26.97 10.45
C ASP A 409 -7.96 -26.01 10.06
N GLU A 410 -9.20 -26.46 10.24
CA GLU A 410 -10.39 -25.67 9.89
C GLU A 410 -10.53 -24.39 10.73
N VAL A 411 -10.11 -24.40 12.00
CA VAL A 411 -10.20 -23.23 12.90
C VAL A 411 -9.33 -22.11 12.36
N THR A 412 -8.07 -22.41 12.05
CA THR A 412 -7.15 -21.40 11.49
C THR A 412 -7.63 -20.91 10.13
N LEU A 413 -8.19 -21.79 9.28
CA LEU A 413 -8.71 -21.38 7.98
C LEU A 413 -9.88 -20.38 8.09
N GLU A 414 -10.85 -20.66 8.95
CA GLU A 414 -11.98 -19.76 9.17
C GLU A 414 -11.55 -18.44 9.81
N TYR A 415 -10.64 -18.52 10.78
CA TYR A 415 -10.12 -17.34 11.46
C TYR A 415 -9.34 -16.42 10.51
N VAL A 416 -8.38 -16.95 9.75
CA VAL A 416 -7.61 -16.18 8.76
C VAL A 416 -8.54 -15.60 7.69
N LYS A 417 -9.53 -16.38 7.22
CA LYS A 417 -10.56 -15.89 6.29
C LYS A 417 -11.30 -14.69 6.86
N ALA A 418 -11.70 -14.75 8.12
CA ALA A 418 -12.37 -13.65 8.80
C ALA A 418 -11.46 -12.44 8.98
N MET A 419 -10.17 -12.63 9.31
CA MET A 419 -9.21 -11.53 9.48
C MET A 419 -9.14 -10.66 8.23
N TYR A 420 -8.81 -11.22 7.06
CA TYR A 420 -8.68 -10.40 5.85
C TYR A 420 -10.04 -9.89 5.35
N SER A 421 -11.10 -10.71 5.41
CA SER A 421 -12.41 -10.30 4.87
C SER A 421 -13.01 -9.16 5.69
N LYS A 422 -12.94 -9.25 7.03
CA LYS A 422 -13.43 -8.20 7.91
C LYS A 422 -12.54 -6.97 7.85
N PHE A 423 -11.21 -7.11 7.80
CA PHE A 423 -10.29 -6.00 7.62
C PHE A 423 -10.65 -5.14 6.41
N VAL A 424 -10.80 -5.75 5.23
CA VAL A 424 -11.20 -5.04 3.99
C VAL A 424 -12.58 -4.40 4.13
N SER A 425 -13.56 -5.10 4.71
CA SER A 425 -14.92 -4.57 4.84
C SER A 425 -15.08 -3.44 5.88
N THR A 426 -14.13 -3.31 6.83
CA THR A 426 -14.26 -2.39 7.96
C THR A 426 -13.35 -1.18 7.92
N MET A 427 -12.36 -1.11 7.01
CA MET A 427 -11.53 0.09 6.85
C MET A 427 -12.25 1.28 6.18
N GLY A 428 -13.46 1.10 5.67
CA GLY A 428 -14.29 2.20 5.15
C GLY A 428 -15.05 2.93 6.25
N GLU A 429 -16.35 3.14 6.06
CA GLU A 429 -17.20 3.88 7.01
C GLU A 429 -17.64 3.09 8.26
N SER A 430 -17.02 1.95 8.54
CA SER A 430 -17.46 1.05 9.60
C SER A 430 -17.07 1.54 10.99
N ASN A 431 -18.03 1.52 11.93
CA ASN A 431 -17.76 1.82 13.34
C ASN A 431 -16.95 0.73 14.07
N TYR A 432 -16.76 -0.44 13.44
CA TYR A 432 -16.04 -1.58 14.03
C TYR A 432 -14.53 -1.42 13.99
N ASN A 433 -13.98 -0.70 12.99
CA ASN A 433 -12.56 -0.42 12.90
C ASN A 433 -12.33 1.08 13.01
N ARG A 434 -12.09 1.56 14.24
CA ARG A 434 -11.83 2.98 14.50
C ARG A 434 -10.36 3.35 14.30
N GLU A 435 -9.50 2.35 14.21
CA GLU A 435 -8.05 2.50 14.10
C GLU A 435 -7.61 2.83 12.68
N LEU A 436 -8.39 2.43 11.66
CA LEU A 436 -8.12 2.69 10.26
C LEU A 436 -9.37 3.13 9.51
N TYR A 437 -9.39 4.39 9.05
CA TYR A 437 -10.48 4.97 8.26
C TYR A 437 -9.97 5.42 6.88
N ARG A 438 -9.98 4.47 5.94
CA ARG A 438 -9.51 4.59 4.55
C ARG A 438 -10.54 4.02 3.56
N PRO A 439 -11.65 4.74 3.30
CA PRO A 439 -12.62 4.32 2.29
C PRO A 439 -12.01 4.21 0.89
N ASP A 440 -10.99 5.00 0.58
CA ASP A 440 -10.19 4.87 -0.65
C ASP A 440 -9.51 3.50 -0.74
N TRP A 441 -8.85 3.03 0.32
CA TRP A 441 -8.24 1.69 0.34
C TRP A 441 -9.28 0.59 0.20
N MET A 442 -10.43 0.72 0.87
CA MET A 442 -11.52 -0.24 0.76
C MET A 442 -11.96 -0.42 -0.70
N HIS A 443 -12.25 0.67 -1.41
CA HIS A 443 -12.67 0.63 -2.81
C HIS A 443 -11.57 0.10 -3.72
N ILE A 444 -10.31 0.51 -3.50
CA ILE A 444 -9.16 0.02 -4.27
C ILE A 444 -8.99 -1.50 -4.11
N ILE A 445 -8.99 -2.02 -2.88
CA ILE A 445 -8.80 -3.47 -2.64
C ILE A 445 -9.96 -4.28 -3.23
N ARG A 446 -11.21 -3.80 -3.12
CA ARG A 446 -12.37 -4.47 -3.75
C ARG A 446 -12.26 -4.48 -5.27
N SER A 447 -11.95 -3.34 -5.87
CA SER A 447 -11.76 -3.21 -7.32
C SER A 447 -10.58 -4.06 -7.82
N GLN A 448 -9.53 -4.22 -7.02
CA GLN A 448 -8.42 -5.12 -7.35
C GLN A 448 -8.88 -6.58 -7.41
N ALA A 449 -9.74 -7.03 -6.49
CA ALA A 449 -10.29 -8.39 -6.54
C ALA A 449 -11.10 -8.62 -7.82
N PHE A 450 -11.90 -7.64 -8.24
CA PHE A 450 -12.64 -7.65 -9.49
C PHE A 450 -11.72 -7.67 -10.73
N ALA A 451 -10.71 -6.81 -10.76
CA ALA A 451 -9.72 -6.78 -11.84
C ALA A 451 -8.93 -8.09 -11.94
N ASN A 452 -8.62 -8.73 -10.81
CA ASN A 452 -7.94 -10.03 -10.79
C ASN A 452 -8.80 -11.14 -11.42
N LEU A 453 -10.11 -11.17 -11.12
CA LEU A 453 -11.04 -12.11 -11.77
C LEU A 453 -11.14 -11.84 -13.26
N TRP A 454 -11.24 -10.57 -13.66
CA TRP A 454 -11.28 -10.19 -15.08
C TRP A 454 -10.03 -10.65 -15.84
N LEU A 455 -8.84 -10.45 -15.27
CA LEU A 455 -7.58 -10.92 -15.88
C LEU A 455 -7.51 -12.45 -15.99
N LYS A 456 -8.15 -13.20 -15.08
CA LYS A 456 -8.28 -14.65 -15.22
C LYS A 456 -9.24 -15.03 -16.35
N ALA A 457 -10.34 -14.28 -16.53
CA ALA A 457 -11.24 -14.47 -17.68
C ALA A 457 -10.51 -14.21 -19.00
N LEU A 458 -9.71 -13.13 -19.09
CA LEU A 458 -8.88 -12.87 -20.26
C LEU A 458 -7.86 -13.99 -20.50
N LYS A 459 -7.15 -14.45 -19.46
CA LYS A 459 -6.22 -15.59 -19.58
C LYS A 459 -6.93 -16.84 -20.08
N ALA A 460 -8.12 -17.16 -19.55
CA ALA A 460 -8.90 -18.31 -19.99
C ALA A 460 -9.24 -18.21 -21.49
N HIS A 461 -9.70 -17.04 -21.92
CA HIS A 461 -10.00 -16.76 -23.32
C HIS A 461 -8.77 -16.88 -24.23
N ASP A 462 -7.64 -16.28 -23.85
CA ASP A 462 -6.40 -16.30 -24.63
C ASP A 462 -5.82 -17.72 -24.79
N GLU A 463 -6.05 -18.59 -23.80
CA GLU A 463 -5.66 -20.01 -23.82
C GLU A 463 -6.73 -20.92 -24.49
N GLY A 464 -7.74 -20.33 -25.12
CA GLY A 464 -8.74 -21.04 -25.91
C GLY A 464 -9.92 -21.63 -25.14
N LEU A 465 -10.07 -21.32 -23.84
CA LEU A 465 -11.29 -21.65 -23.09
C LEU A 465 -12.39 -20.66 -23.44
N ALA A 466 -13.62 -21.14 -23.67
CA ALA A 466 -14.75 -20.22 -23.84
C ALA A 466 -15.26 -19.78 -22.46
N VAL A 467 -15.13 -18.48 -22.18
CA VAL A 467 -15.65 -17.86 -20.95
C VAL A 467 -17.17 -17.73 -21.06
N VAL A 468 -17.89 -18.32 -20.10
CA VAL A 468 -19.36 -18.35 -20.08
C VAL A 468 -19.94 -17.32 -19.12
N ARG A 469 -19.29 -17.14 -17.97
CA ARG A 469 -19.80 -16.27 -16.90
C ARG A 469 -18.65 -15.78 -16.03
N ALA A 470 -18.73 -14.54 -15.57
CA ALA A 470 -17.84 -13.99 -14.57
C ALA A 470 -18.66 -13.17 -13.55
N MET A 471 -18.56 -13.54 -12.27
CA MET A 471 -19.37 -12.93 -11.21
C MET A 471 -18.61 -12.68 -9.93
N GLY A 472 -18.90 -11.54 -9.30
CA GLY A 472 -18.35 -11.22 -8.00
C GLY A 472 -16.83 -11.16 -8.05
N THR A 473 -16.17 -11.72 -7.04
CA THR A 473 -14.71 -11.70 -6.91
C THR A 473 -14.04 -13.01 -7.28
N ASP A 474 -14.80 -14.10 -7.36
CA ASP A 474 -14.29 -15.46 -7.29
C ASP A 474 -14.97 -16.46 -8.23
N GLU A 475 -16.05 -16.10 -8.91
CA GLU A 475 -16.79 -17.07 -9.74
C GLU A 475 -16.51 -16.87 -11.24
N LEU A 476 -15.88 -17.87 -11.86
CA LEU A 476 -15.54 -17.90 -13.28
C LEU A 476 -16.03 -19.20 -13.92
N HIS A 477 -16.89 -19.11 -14.94
CA HIS A 477 -17.42 -20.27 -15.64
C HIS A 477 -16.78 -20.37 -17.01
N VAL A 478 -16.27 -21.56 -17.33
CA VAL A 478 -15.56 -21.82 -18.58
C VAL A 478 -16.00 -23.14 -19.19
N THR A 479 -15.82 -23.24 -20.51
CA THR A 479 -15.92 -24.49 -21.28
C THR A 479 -14.54 -24.84 -21.84
N GLY A 480 -14.23 -26.12 -21.92
CA GLY A 480 -12.91 -26.64 -22.33
C GLY A 480 -12.05 -27.12 -21.16
N ASP A 481 -10.81 -27.55 -21.47
CA ASP A 481 -9.88 -28.13 -20.51
C ASP A 481 -9.18 -27.07 -19.66
N TRP A 482 -9.89 -26.59 -18.63
CA TRP A 482 -9.42 -25.51 -17.77
C TRP A 482 -8.17 -25.87 -16.95
N ARG A 483 -7.91 -27.16 -16.71
CA ARG A 483 -6.77 -27.63 -15.90
C ARG A 483 -5.42 -27.37 -16.59
N ARG A 484 -5.42 -27.18 -17.92
CA ARG A 484 -4.23 -26.73 -18.66
C ARG A 484 -3.89 -25.26 -18.39
N VAL A 485 -4.85 -24.46 -17.97
CA VAL A 485 -4.72 -23.01 -17.78
C VAL A 485 -4.54 -22.63 -16.32
N PHE A 486 -5.25 -23.32 -15.42
CA PHE A 486 -5.23 -23.05 -13.98
C PHE A 486 -4.87 -24.30 -13.20
N PRO A 487 -3.89 -24.23 -12.27
CA PRO A 487 -3.64 -25.32 -11.35
C PRO A 487 -4.84 -25.53 -10.41
N GLU A 488 -5.21 -26.79 -10.21
CA GLU A 488 -6.29 -27.20 -9.31
C GLU A 488 -5.80 -27.29 -7.87
N GLY A 489 -6.55 -26.71 -6.94
CA GLY A 489 -6.24 -26.80 -5.52
C GLY A 489 -6.86 -25.70 -4.68
N ARG A 490 -6.31 -25.50 -3.48
CA ARG A 490 -6.83 -24.55 -2.47
C ARG A 490 -5.89 -23.38 -2.21
N GLY A 491 -4.67 -23.40 -2.74
CA GLY A 491 -3.71 -22.30 -2.65
C GLY A 491 -4.21 -21.03 -3.34
N VAL A 492 -3.68 -19.87 -2.96
CA VAL A 492 -4.14 -18.56 -3.46
C VAL A 492 -3.96 -18.35 -4.98
N THR A 493 -3.07 -19.11 -5.62
CA THR A 493 -2.85 -19.12 -7.07
C THR A 493 -3.66 -20.19 -7.80
N GLU A 494 -4.22 -21.13 -7.07
CA GLU A 494 -4.98 -22.27 -7.56
C GLU A 494 -6.47 -21.98 -7.59
N VAL A 495 -7.22 -22.80 -8.31
CA VAL A 495 -8.69 -22.72 -8.40
C VAL A 495 -9.30 -24.08 -8.06
N LYS A 496 -10.56 -24.10 -7.65
CA LYS A 496 -11.29 -25.34 -7.39
C LYS A 496 -12.61 -25.37 -8.14
N VAL A 497 -13.08 -26.58 -8.45
CA VAL A 497 -14.41 -26.76 -9.03
C VAL A 497 -15.47 -26.44 -7.97
N LYS A 498 -16.42 -25.58 -8.33
CA LYS A 498 -17.60 -25.26 -7.54
C LYS A 498 -18.80 -26.11 -7.96
N ASP A 499 -19.00 -26.22 -9.27
CA ASP A 499 -20.11 -26.95 -9.87
C ASP A 499 -19.82 -27.28 -11.34
N THR A 500 -20.61 -28.16 -11.95
CA THR A 500 -20.55 -28.48 -13.38
C THR A 500 -21.96 -28.66 -13.91
N TYR A 501 -22.26 -28.03 -15.05
CA TYR A 501 -23.58 -28.09 -15.68
C TYR A 501 -23.48 -28.03 -17.19
N THR A 502 -24.52 -28.50 -17.88
CA THR A 502 -24.60 -28.43 -19.35
C THR A 502 -25.34 -27.16 -19.78
N ALA A 503 -24.84 -26.49 -20.82
CA ALA A 503 -25.49 -25.34 -21.44
C ALA A 503 -25.36 -25.38 -22.97
N GLY A 504 -26.31 -24.76 -23.67
CA GLY A 504 -26.36 -24.72 -25.13
C GLY A 504 -27.65 -25.34 -25.68
N THR A 505 -27.81 -25.31 -27.00
CA THR A 505 -28.93 -25.90 -27.70
C THR A 505 -28.54 -27.24 -28.29
N GLU A 506 -29.38 -28.26 -28.08
CA GLU A 506 -29.24 -29.52 -28.82
C GLU A 506 -29.38 -29.24 -30.30
N HIS A 507 -28.42 -29.73 -31.08
CA HIS A 507 -28.56 -29.76 -32.52
C HIS A 507 -29.59 -30.84 -32.84
N THR A 508 -30.87 -30.47 -32.85
CA THR A 508 -31.91 -31.32 -33.45
C THR A 508 -31.62 -31.36 -34.94
N GLY A 509 -30.86 -32.37 -35.35
CA GLY A 509 -30.69 -32.70 -36.75
C GLY A 509 -32.08 -32.91 -37.33
N ALA A 510 -32.54 -31.97 -38.15
CA ALA A 510 -33.63 -32.19 -39.07
C ALA A 510 -33.16 -33.21 -40.11
N ALA A 511 -33.23 -34.48 -39.75
CA ALA A 511 -33.30 -35.58 -40.71
C ALA A 511 -34.76 -35.63 -41.17
N GLY A 512 -34.96 -35.58 -42.49
CA GLY A 512 -36.18 -35.10 -43.10
C GLY A 512 -37.37 -36.05 -43.08
N GLU A 513 -38.52 -35.45 -43.33
CA GLU A 513 -39.61 -36.04 -44.10
C GLU A 513 -40.08 -34.96 -45.09
N GLU A 514 -39.48 -34.97 -46.28
CA GLU A 514 -40.13 -34.47 -47.51
C GLU A 514 -40.97 -35.63 -48.05
N GLU A 515 -42.26 -35.33 -48.30
CA GLU A 515 -43.31 -36.01 -49.10
C GLU A 515 -43.38 -37.55 -49.22
#